data_AF-A0A1E7G6Z4-F1
#
_entry.id   AF-A0A1E7G6Z4-F1
#
_cell.length_a   1.000
_cell.length_b   1.000
_cell.length_c   1.000
_cell.angle_alpha   90.00
_cell.angle_beta   90.00
_cell.angle_gamma   90.00
#
_symmetry.space_group_name_H-M   'P 1'
#
loop_
_entity.id
_entity.type
_entity.pdbx_description
1 polymer ?
#
loop_
_entity_poly.entity_id
_entity_poly.type
_entity_poly.pdbx_seq_one_letter_code
_entity_poly.pdbx_strand_id
1 'polypeptide(L)'
;MTLSKTNSGLYYSSKKLSNGQTIVMLFSVYAINGNGTFYNVGLAIGKNRKQCLNWYDHKTKYLSGHETGKSTNVKEVLNFCLNILKEFEGYLVSQNKNSCIVIEGADRRRLEVYRKALKKHRPDYIYHKENEYIYKWIKLNK
;
A
#
# COMPACT_ATOMS: atom_id res chain seq x y z
N MET A 1 -3.76 -14.42 -3.68
CA MET A 1 -3.24 -13.77 -4.90
C MET A 1 -1.73 -13.64 -4.76
N THR A 2 -0.95 -13.67 -5.86
CA THR A 2 0.53 -13.74 -5.78
C THR A 2 1.13 -12.34 -5.83
N LEU A 3 1.75 -11.89 -4.72
CA LEU A 3 2.58 -10.70 -4.71
C LEU A 3 3.68 -10.84 -5.77
N SER A 4 3.71 -9.90 -6.70
CA SER A 4 4.75 -9.82 -7.74
C SER A 4 5.85 -8.87 -7.30
N LYS A 5 7.04 -9.01 -7.86
CA LYS A 5 8.18 -8.12 -7.59
C LYS A 5 8.60 -7.42 -8.88
N THR A 6 8.83 -6.11 -8.84
CA THR A 6 9.44 -5.38 -9.96
C THR A 6 10.95 -5.59 -10.00
N ASN A 7 11.59 -5.26 -11.12
CA ASN A 7 13.06 -5.24 -11.22
C ASN A 7 13.70 -4.24 -10.25
N SER A 8 12.98 -3.17 -9.92
CA SER A 8 13.35 -2.16 -8.91
C SER A 8 13.13 -2.61 -7.46
N GLY A 9 12.67 -3.84 -7.23
CA GLY A 9 12.53 -4.43 -5.89
C GLY A 9 11.21 -4.13 -5.18
N LEU A 10 10.26 -3.45 -5.84
CA LEU A 10 8.94 -3.14 -5.30
C LEU A 10 8.07 -4.41 -5.30
N TYR A 11 7.38 -4.66 -4.20
CA TYR A 11 6.32 -5.66 -4.18
C TYR A 11 5.03 -5.03 -4.68
N TYR A 12 4.26 -5.74 -5.48
CA TYR A 12 2.97 -5.21 -5.93
C TYR A 12 1.95 -6.30 -6.18
N SER A 13 0.71 -5.86 -6.22
CA SER A 13 -0.45 -6.66 -6.61
C SER A 13 -1.33 -5.83 -7.54
N SER A 14 -1.95 -6.45 -8.53
CA SER A 14 -2.77 -5.74 -9.52
C SER A 14 -4.03 -6.50 -9.91
N LYS A 15 -5.13 -5.77 -10.12
CA LYS A 15 -6.40 -6.34 -10.56
C LYS A 15 -7.03 -5.47 -11.66
N LYS A 16 -7.73 -6.08 -12.61
CA LYS A 16 -8.63 -5.35 -13.51
C LYS A 16 -9.97 -5.11 -12.81
N LEU A 17 -10.36 -3.83 -12.68
CA LEU A 17 -11.62 -3.39 -12.08
C LEU A 17 -12.79 -3.65 -13.04
N SER A 18 -14.01 -3.67 -12.48
CA SER A 18 -15.23 -3.92 -13.25
C SER A 18 -15.49 -2.89 -14.35
N ASN A 19 -14.98 -1.66 -14.17
CA ASN A 19 -15.09 -0.57 -15.15
C ASN A 19 -13.96 -0.59 -16.21
N GLY A 20 -13.18 -1.66 -16.29
CA GLY A 20 -12.10 -1.83 -17.26
C GLY A 20 -10.77 -1.18 -16.88
N GLN A 21 -10.72 -0.34 -15.84
CA GLN A 21 -9.48 0.20 -15.29
C GLN A 21 -8.64 -0.92 -14.64
N THR A 22 -7.36 -0.65 -14.41
CA THR A 22 -6.47 -1.51 -13.62
C THR A 22 -6.13 -0.79 -12.33
N ILE A 23 -6.27 -1.49 -11.20
CA ILE A 23 -5.76 -1.08 -9.90
C ILE A 23 -4.44 -1.79 -9.62
N VAL A 24 -3.47 -1.09 -9.05
CA VAL A 24 -2.20 -1.62 -8.58
C VAL A 24 -1.92 -1.08 -7.20
N MET A 25 -1.63 -1.96 -6.25
CA MET A 25 -1.13 -1.58 -4.92
C MET A 25 0.31 -2.05 -4.79
N LEU A 26 1.18 -1.15 -4.33
CA LEU A 26 2.63 -1.35 -4.28
C LEU A 26 3.15 -1.18 -2.85
N PHE A 27 4.25 -1.86 -2.55
CA PHE A 27 4.97 -1.78 -1.29
C PHE A 27 6.47 -1.60 -1.57
N SER A 28 7.05 -0.55 -1.01
CA SER A 28 8.48 -0.23 -1.15
C SER A 28 9.15 -0.17 0.21
N VAL A 29 10.34 -0.76 0.34
CA VAL A 29 11.18 -0.51 1.51
C VAL A 29 11.70 0.92 1.43
N TYR A 30 11.39 1.75 2.41
CA TYR A 30 11.88 3.15 2.45
C TYR A 30 12.86 3.40 3.61
N ALA A 31 12.79 2.62 4.68
CA ALA A 31 13.74 2.70 5.80
C ALA A 31 13.98 1.32 6.44
N ILE A 32 15.18 1.12 6.98
CA ILE A 32 15.54 -0.04 7.82
C ILE A 32 16.29 0.52 9.03
N ASN A 33 15.90 0.13 10.24
CA ASN A 33 16.63 0.48 11.45
C ASN A 33 16.60 -0.68 12.46
N GLY A 34 17.18 -0.47 13.64
CA GLY A 34 17.24 -1.49 14.70
C GLY A 34 15.88 -2.03 15.17
N ASN A 35 14.77 -1.34 14.87
CA ASN A 35 13.43 -1.76 15.22
C ASN A 35 12.75 -2.59 14.12
N GLY A 36 13.22 -2.53 12.87
CA GLY A 36 12.66 -3.30 11.75
C GLY A 36 12.75 -2.63 10.39
N THR A 37 12.06 -3.23 9.43
CA THR A 37 11.94 -2.72 8.04
C THR A 37 10.63 -1.97 7.84
N PHE A 38 10.70 -0.77 7.26
CA PHE A 38 9.55 0.07 7.00
C PHE A 38 9.17 0.01 5.51
N TYR A 39 7.91 -0.28 5.25
CA TYR A 39 7.33 -0.41 3.93
C TYR A 39 6.32 0.70 3.69
N ASN A 40 6.56 1.55 2.70
CA ASN A 40 5.60 2.55 2.26
C ASN A 40 4.62 1.93 1.26
N VAL A 41 3.38 2.39 1.24
CA VAL A 41 2.30 1.89 0.41
C VAL A 41 2.01 2.86 -0.74
N GLY A 42 1.98 2.35 -1.97
CA GLY A 42 1.49 3.04 -3.17
C GLY A 42 0.15 2.47 -3.64
N LEU A 43 -0.66 3.30 -4.28
CA LEU A 43 -1.92 2.87 -4.91
C LEU A 43 -2.09 3.60 -6.23
N ALA A 44 -2.21 2.87 -7.33
CA ALA A 44 -2.52 3.40 -8.65
C ALA A 44 -3.78 2.80 -9.25
N ILE A 45 -4.50 3.65 -9.97
CA ILE A 45 -5.63 3.27 -10.81
C ILE A 45 -5.40 3.89 -12.20
N GLY A 46 -5.30 3.06 -13.22
CA GLY A 46 -5.00 3.50 -14.59
C GLY A 46 -5.71 2.68 -15.65
N LYS A 47 -5.36 2.90 -16.91
CA LYS A 47 -5.94 2.15 -18.04
C LYS A 47 -5.43 0.70 -18.08
N ASN A 48 -4.15 0.50 -17.73
CA ASN A 48 -3.52 -0.81 -17.72
C ASN A 48 -2.41 -0.89 -16.66
N ARG A 49 -1.97 -2.12 -16.37
CA ARG A 49 -0.91 -2.39 -15.38
C ARG A 49 0.39 -1.67 -15.71
N LYS A 50 0.82 -1.66 -16.98
CA LYS A 50 2.08 -1.03 -17.41
C LYS A 50 2.09 0.46 -17.08
N GLN A 51 1.00 1.16 -17.40
CA GLN A 51 0.82 2.57 -17.04
C GLN A 51 0.92 2.78 -15.52
N CYS A 52 0.23 1.95 -14.74
CA CYS A 52 0.23 2.06 -13.29
C CYS A 52 1.63 1.87 -12.68
N LEU A 53 2.37 0.88 -13.18
CA LEU A 53 3.74 0.61 -12.71
C LEU A 53 4.72 1.72 -13.14
N ASN A 54 4.60 2.23 -14.36
CA ASN A 54 5.44 3.32 -14.85
C ASN A 54 5.36 4.58 -13.98
N TRP A 55 4.20 4.86 -13.36
CA TRP A 55 4.06 5.98 -12.42
C TRP A 55 4.93 5.86 -11.17
N TYR A 56 5.39 4.65 -10.83
CA TYR A 56 6.24 4.39 -9.66
C TYR A 56 7.65 3.90 -10.01
N ASP A 57 7.94 3.64 -11.28
CA ASP A 57 9.21 3.02 -11.71
C ASP A 57 10.41 3.99 -11.74
N HIS A 58 10.20 5.25 -11.33
CA HIS A 58 11.24 6.29 -11.32
C HIS A 58 11.99 6.39 -10.00
N LYS A 59 12.67 5.32 -9.54
CA LYS A 59 13.64 5.34 -8.40
C LYS A 59 13.13 5.98 -7.08
N THR A 60 11.84 6.22 -6.93
CA THR A 60 11.29 6.90 -5.77
C THR A 60 11.13 5.90 -4.64
N LYS A 61 11.94 6.06 -3.58
CA LYS A 61 11.75 5.33 -2.31
C LYS A 61 10.38 5.61 -1.69
N TYR A 62 9.75 6.72 -2.06
CA TYR A 62 8.48 7.21 -1.53
C TYR A 62 7.37 7.04 -2.56
N LEU A 63 6.37 6.21 -2.24
CA LEU A 63 5.21 5.94 -3.08
C LEU A 63 4.05 6.94 -2.83
N SER A 64 4.28 7.94 -1.98
CA SER A 64 3.26 8.80 -1.41
C SER A 64 2.90 10.02 -2.26
N GLY A 65 3.79 10.44 -3.17
CA GLY A 65 3.60 11.65 -3.98
C GLY A 65 2.90 11.49 -5.33
N HIS A 66 2.50 10.26 -5.73
CA HIS A 66 1.97 10.02 -7.07
C HIS A 66 0.44 9.84 -7.06
N GLU A 67 -0.28 10.90 -7.47
CA GLU A 67 -1.70 10.81 -7.82
C GLU A 67 -1.87 9.94 -9.06
N THR A 68 -2.62 8.84 -8.94
CA THR A 68 -2.70 7.85 -10.01
C THR A 68 -4.15 7.42 -10.20
N GLY A 69 -4.86 8.24 -10.98
CA GLY A 69 -6.22 8.07 -11.50
C GLY A 69 -7.35 7.93 -10.48
N LYS A 70 -8.58 8.22 -10.91
CA LYS A 70 -9.81 8.04 -10.11
C LYS A 70 -10.58 6.82 -10.63
N SER A 71 -11.13 6.02 -9.72
CA SER A 71 -12.15 5.01 -10.06
C SER A 71 -13.51 5.45 -9.55
N THR A 72 -14.54 5.18 -10.35
CA THR A 72 -15.94 5.35 -9.96
C THR A 72 -16.44 4.22 -9.05
N ASN A 73 -15.73 3.08 -8.98
CA ASN A 73 -16.11 1.94 -8.14
C ASN A 73 -15.29 1.87 -6.83
N VAL A 74 -15.60 2.79 -5.90
CA VAL A 74 -14.89 2.92 -4.62
C VAL A 74 -14.93 1.62 -3.80
N LYS A 75 -16.07 0.91 -3.78
CA LYS A 75 -16.22 -0.33 -3.00
C LYS A 75 -15.26 -1.42 -3.47
N GLU A 76 -15.12 -1.59 -4.78
CA GLU A 76 -14.19 -2.58 -5.34
C GLU A 76 -12.73 -2.23 -5.03
N VAL A 77 -12.37 -0.95 -5.16
CA VAL A 77 -11.04 -0.44 -4.82
C VAL A 77 -10.71 -0.70 -3.35
N LEU A 78 -11.63 -0.40 -2.44
CA LEU A 78 -11.43 -0.62 -1.01
C LEU A 78 -11.28 -2.09 -0.67
N ASN A 79 -12.14 -2.96 -1.21
CA ASN A 79 -12.05 -4.40 -0.99
C ASN A 79 -10.72 -4.96 -1.50
N PHE A 80 -10.26 -4.49 -2.65
CA PHE A 80 -8.94 -4.85 -3.17
C PHE A 80 -7.83 -4.43 -2.19
N CYS A 81 -7.80 -3.16 -1.76
CA CYS A 81 -6.77 -2.66 -0.87
C CYS A 81 -6.72 -3.44 0.46
N LEU A 82 -7.87 -3.71 1.08
CA LEU A 82 -7.95 -4.45 2.34
C LEU A 82 -7.41 -5.88 2.22
N ASN A 83 -7.76 -6.57 1.12
CA ASN A 83 -7.27 -7.92 0.86
C ASN A 83 -5.76 -7.93 0.63
N ILE A 84 -5.24 -6.98 -0.15
CA ILE A 84 -3.80 -6.90 -0.43
C ILE A 84 -2.98 -6.52 0.81
N LEU A 85 -3.48 -5.63 1.67
CA LEU A 85 -2.86 -5.36 2.98
C LEU A 85 -2.75 -6.65 3.81
N LYS A 86 -3.86 -7.40 3.94
CA LYS A 86 -3.89 -8.65 4.69
C LYS A 86 -2.90 -9.69 4.13
N GLU A 87 -2.83 -9.85 2.82
CA GLU A 87 -1.88 -10.76 2.17
C GLU A 87 -0.43 -10.33 2.41
N PHE A 88 -0.14 -9.02 2.30
CA PHE A 88 1.20 -8.50 2.53
C PHE A 88 1.64 -8.65 3.98
N GLU A 89 0.74 -8.48 4.94
CA GLU A 89 1.02 -8.76 6.36
C GLU A 89 1.39 -10.23 6.59
N GLY A 90 0.66 -11.17 5.98
CA GLY A 90 1.00 -12.60 6.04
C GLY A 90 2.38 -12.89 5.44
N TYR A 91 2.74 -12.21 4.34
CA TYR A 91 4.08 -12.27 3.78
C TYR A 91 5.13 -11.72 4.76
N LEU A 92 4.91 -10.55 5.38
CA LEU A 92 5.86 -9.97 6.34
C LEU A 92 6.07 -10.86 7.57
N VAL A 93 5.02 -11.53 8.05
CA VAL A 93 5.14 -12.53 9.12
C VAL A 93 6.02 -13.69 8.67
N SER A 94 5.85 -14.20 7.44
CA SER A 94 6.66 -15.30 6.92
C SER A 94 8.14 -14.93 6.69
N GLN A 95 8.45 -13.63 6.55
CA GLN A 95 9.84 -13.16 6.49
C GLN A 95 10.55 -13.18 7.85
N ASN A 96 9.84 -13.47 8.94
CA ASN A 96 10.37 -13.56 10.30
C ASN A 96 11.23 -12.34 10.68
N LYS A 97 10.74 -11.13 10.36
CA LYS A 97 11.39 -9.85 10.72
C LYS A 97 10.35 -8.84 11.17
N ASN A 98 10.68 -8.07 12.21
CA ASN A 98 9.88 -6.91 12.60
C ASN A 98 9.74 -5.97 11.40
N SER A 99 8.51 -5.64 11.07
CA SER A 99 8.19 -4.82 9.90
C SER A 99 7.11 -3.80 10.24
N CYS A 100 7.11 -2.67 9.57
CA CYS A 100 6.08 -1.65 9.70
C CYS A 100 5.52 -1.32 8.32
N ILE A 101 4.20 -1.39 8.16
CA ILE A 101 3.50 -0.89 6.97
C ILE A 101 3.10 0.55 7.25
N VAL A 102 3.46 1.47 6.35
CA VAL A 102 3.18 2.90 6.46
C VAL A 102 2.45 3.38 5.21
N ILE A 103 1.33 4.05 5.43
CA ILE A 103 0.55 4.74 4.40
C ILE A 103 0.70 6.24 4.70
N GLU A 104 1.61 6.89 3.99
CA GLU A 104 1.85 8.33 4.14
C GLU A 104 0.73 9.16 3.51
N GLY A 105 0.47 10.33 4.08
CA GLY A 105 -0.59 11.24 3.68
C GLY A 105 -0.18 12.40 2.81
N ALA A 106 0.92 12.28 2.04
CA ALA A 106 1.32 13.33 1.09
C ALA A 106 0.16 13.74 0.16
N ASP A 107 -0.75 12.81 -0.17
CA ASP A 107 -2.11 13.12 -0.62
C ASP A 107 -3.12 12.87 0.51
N ARG A 108 -3.61 13.97 1.10
CA ARG A 108 -4.60 13.95 2.19
C ARG A 108 -5.94 13.34 1.79
N ARG A 109 -6.34 13.43 0.51
CA ARG A 109 -7.59 12.83 0.02
C ARG A 109 -7.48 11.31 0.03
N ARG A 110 -6.35 10.77 -0.44
CA ARG A 110 -6.06 9.33 -0.39
C ARG A 110 -5.95 8.84 1.06
N LEU A 111 -5.22 9.56 1.91
CA LEU A 111 -5.10 9.23 3.33
C LEU A 111 -6.47 9.10 3.99
N GLU A 112 -7.39 10.03 3.69
CA GLU A 112 -8.74 10.03 4.25
C GLU A 112 -9.55 8.81 3.80
N VAL A 113 -9.38 8.36 2.55
CA VAL A 113 -10.01 7.12 2.06
C VAL A 113 -9.50 5.90 2.83
N TYR A 114 -8.18 5.78 2.98
CA TYR A 114 -7.58 4.70 3.78
C TYR A 114 -8.02 4.78 5.24
N ARG A 115 -8.04 5.97 5.84
CA ARG A 115 -8.45 6.19 7.23
C ARG A 115 -9.87 5.72 7.47
N LYS A 116 -10.82 6.10 6.61
CA LYS A 116 -12.22 5.68 6.72
C LYS A 116 -12.38 4.17 6.55
N ALA A 117 -11.70 3.59 5.55
CA ALA A 117 -11.77 2.16 5.27
C ALA A 117 -11.17 1.31 6.39
N LEU A 118 -9.97 1.68 6.86
CA LEU A 118 -9.25 0.95 7.90
C LEU A 118 -9.90 1.12 9.27
N LYS A 119 -10.42 2.31 9.62
CA LYS A 119 -11.12 2.52 10.89
C LYS A 119 -12.25 1.50 11.12
N LYS A 120 -12.99 1.14 10.06
CA LYS A 120 -14.10 0.19 10.14
C LYS A 120 -13.65 -1.28 10.12
N HIS A 121 -12.68 -1.59 9.27
CA HIS A 121 -12.37 -3.00 8.93
C HIS A 121 -11.08 -3.51 9.55
N ARG A 122 -10.18 -2.62 9.96
CA ARG A 122 -8.80 -2.89 10.37
C ARG A 122 -8.36 -1.90 11.48
N PRO A 123 -8.99 -1.94 12.67
CA PRO A 123 -8.70 -1.01 13.77
C PRO A 123 -7.29 -1.17 14.35
N ASP A 124 -6.58 -2.22 13.95
CA ASP A 124 -5.17 -2.50 14.23
C ASP A 124 -4.19 -1.57 13.50
N TYR A 125 -4.65 -0.78 12.53
CA TYR A 125 -3.90 0.32 11.94
C TYR A 125 -4.08 1.60 12.76
N ILE A 126 -2.98 2.23 13.13
CA ILE A 126 -2.94 3.45 13.94
C ILE A 126 -2.80 4.66 13.01
N TYR A 127 -3.65 5.67 13.21
CA TYR A 127 -3.55 6.94 12.50
C TYR A 127 -2.79 7.97 13.35
N HIS A 128 -1.63 8.41 12.86
CA HIS A 128 -0.84 9.47 13.48
C HIS A 128 -1.27 10.83 12.91
N LYS A 129 -2.10 11.56 13.68
CA LYS A 129 -2.73 12.80 13.24
C LYS A 129 -1.72 13.90 12.86
N GLU A 130 -0.70 14.12 13.69
CA GLU A 130 0.24 15.25 13.52
C GLU A 130 1.10 15.16 12.26
N ASN A 131 1.50 13.94 11.90
CA ASN A 131 2.39 13.65 10.78
C ASN A 131 1.63 13.10 9.56
N GLU A 132 0.29 13.08 9.63
CA GLU A 132 -0.61 12.62 8.58
C GLU A 132 -0.21 11.27 7.96
N TYR A 133 -0.02 10.23 8.77
CA TYR A 133 0.19 8.87 8.25
C TYR A 133 -0.58 7.81 9.01
N ILE A 134 -0.83 6.68 8.37
CA ILE A 134 -1.41 5.48 8.99
C ILE A 134 -0.32 4.41 9.02
N TYR A 135 -0.19 3.70 10.13
CA TYR A 135 0.82 2.64 10.23
C TYR A 135 0.30 1.41 10.98
N LYS A 136 0.96 0.29 10.72
CA LYS A 136 0.82 -0.94 11.50
C LYS A 136 2.16 -1.61 11.67
N TRP A 137 2.53 -1.90 12.91
CA TRP A 137 3.66 -2.76 13.21
C TRP A 137 3.25 -4.24 13.14
N ILE A 138 4.09 -5.02 12.46
CA ILE A 138 4.11 -6.47 12.47
C ILE A 138 5.31 -6.86 13.32
N LYS A 139 5.07 -7.01 14.62
CA LYS A 139 6.09 -7.45 15.58
C LYS A 139 6.06 -8.96 15.67
N LEU A 140 7.24 -9.56 15.73
CA LEU A 140 7.36 -10.94 16.17
C LEU A 140 7.18 -10.95 17.69
N ASN A 141 6.28 -11.79 18.19
CA ASN A 141 6.28 -12.13 19.60
C ASN A 141 7.55 -12.96 19.83
N LYS A 142 8.47 -12.41 20.63
CA LYS A 142 9.56 -13.20 21.20
C LYS A 142 8.99 -14.14 22.25
#